data_AF-A0A258RJD3-F1
#
_entry.id   AF-A0A258RJD3-F1
#
_cell.length_a   1.000
_cell.length_b   1.000
_cell.length_c   1.000
_cell.angle_alpha   90.00
_cell.angle_beta   90.00
_cell.angle_gamma   90.00
#
_symmetry.space_group_name_H-M   'P 1'
#
loop_
_entity.id
_entity.type
_entity.pdbx_description
1 polymer ?
#
loop_
_entity_poly.entity_id
_entity_poly.type
_entity_poly.pdbx_seq_one_letter_code
_entity_poly.pdbx_strand_id
1 'polypeptide(L)'
;MKADVGAGRRFDVCNGDADGLCAVVQWRLHAPAPSTLITGLKRDIELLNRLESFGVREGDDVLVCDISMQRNRPALRRLLEQGARVRYFDHHEVRDMPVHPRLEPHIKFDHRCCTSLLMDAALDGAFRRWALVGAYGDNLTEVADALPCPGLSAHDRSRLRQMGEAINYNAYGDDEADVWVAPARLYPTLARYRDPLELLHHETLIDDLIAARRADLKQAALHTPYWSDERASVTLLPDAPWSRRVIGCLANQLARAQPHMAHAVLKQRSHGGYVASVRAPLASPHGAHALCQRFSGSGRAAAAGIDHLPFHELHRFVGEFSAHSWGAP
;
A
#
# COMPACT_ATOMS: atom_id res chain seq x y z
N MET A 1 -17.05 -45.84 5.92
CA MET A 1 -15.80 -45.21 5.42
C MET A 1 -16.04 -43.71 5.40
N LYS A 2 -15.69 -42.99 6.48
CA LYS A 2 -15.73 -41.52 6.46
C LYS A 2 -14.64 -41.10 5.48
N ALA A 3 -15.02 -40.46 4.38
CA ALA A 3 -14.05 -39.83 3.49
C ALA A 3 -13.16 -38.95 4.37
N ASP A 4 -11.86 -39.18 4.28
CA ASP A 4 -10.87 -38.25 4.79
C ASP A 4 -11.11 -36.95 4.01
N VAL A 5 -11.84 -36.01 4.62
CA VAL A 5 -12.01 -34.66 4.08
C VAL A 5 -10.66 -34.02 4.27
N GLY A 6 -9.75 -34.28 3.32
CA GLY A 6 -8.38 -33.81 3.37
C GLY A 6 -8.35 -32.33 3.73
N ALA A 7 -7.48 -31.96 4.67
CA ALA A 7 -7.37 -30.60 5.18
C ALA A 7 -7.43 -29.58 4.02
N GLY A 8 -8.33 -28.60 4.13
CA GLY A 8 -8.50 -27.58 3.11
C GLY A 8 -7.19 -26.84 2.82
N ARG A 9 -7.05 -26.36 1.58
CA ARG A 9 -5.88 -25.56 1.18
C ARG A 9 -5.95 -24.18 1.81
N ARG A 10 -4.82 -23.50 1.91
CA ARG A 10 -4.72 -22.15 2.45
C ARG A 10 -4.18 -21.20 1.41
N PHE A 11 -4.86 -20.07 1.26
CA PHE A 11 -4.47 -19.01 0.36
C PHE A 11 -4.26 -17.73 1.16
N ASP A 12 -3.13 -17.08 0.96
CA ASP A 12 -2.84 -15.74 1.51
C ASP A 12 -2.92 -14.76 0.35
N VAL A 13 -3.92 -13.89 0.37
CA VAL A 13 -4.14 -12.89 -0.68
C VAL A 13 -3.83 -11.52 -0.10
N CYS A 14 -2.83 -10.81 -0.64
CA CYS A 14 -2.48 -9.50 -0.13
C CYS A 14 -1.90 -8.55 -1.17
N ASN A 15 -2.03 -7.25 -0.92
CA ASN A 15 -1.22 -6.25 -1.63
C ASN A 15 0.27 -6.56 -1.42
N GLY A 16 1.10 -6.29 -2.43
CA GLY A 16 2.54 -6.55 -2.38
C GLY A 16 3.36 -5.43 -1.76
N ASP A 17 2.71 -4.40 -1.24
CA ASP A 17 3.36 -3.36 -0.45
C ASP A 17 3.69 -3.81 0.99
N ALA A 18 4.23 -2.87 1.76
CA ALA A 18 4.61 -3.13 3.13
C ALA A 18 3.41 -3.50 4.04
N ASP A 19 2.23 -2.91 3.84
CA ASP A 19 1.10 -3.13 4.74
C ASP A 19 0.50 -4.52 4.52
N GLY A 20 0.24 -4.88 3.26
CA GLY A 20 -0.26 -6.21 2.90
C GLY A 20 0.72 -7.33 3.27
N LEU A 21 2.00 -7.20 2.89
CA LEU A 21 3.01 -8.22 3.18
C LEU A 21 3.26 -8.39 4.67
N CYS A 22 3.39 -7.30 5.44
CA CYS A 22 3.64 -7.38 6.88
C CYS A 22 2.44 -7.98 7.62
N ALA A 23 1.20 -7.70 7.20
CA ALA A 23 0.02 -8.33 7.79
C ALA A 23 0.03 -9.86 7.60
N VAL A 24 0.37 -10.36 6.40
CA VAL A 24 0.47 -11.81 6.16
C VAL A 24 1.62 -12.43 6.97
N VAL A 25 2.78 -11.77 7.06
CA VAL A 25 3.90 -12.24 7.90
C VAL A 25 3.46 -12.39 9.36
N GLN A 26 2.80 -11.38 9.94
CA GLN A 26 2.27 -11.46 11.30
C GLN A 26 1.34 -12.67 11.49
N TRP A 27 0.39 -12.88 10.57
CA TRP A 27 -0.53 -14.01 10.64
C TRP A 27 0.19 -15.36 10.54
N ARG A 28 1.16 -15.51 9.64
CA ARG A 28 1.86 -16.79 9.44
C ARG A 28 2.88 -17.10 10.52
N LEU A 29 3.42 -16.09 11.21
CA LEU A 29 4.18 -16.29 12.43
C LEU A 29 3.29 -16.72 13.61
N HIS A 30 2.05 -16.24 13.66
CA HIS A 30 1.06 -16.64 14.67
C HIS A 30 0.50 -18.04 14.44
N ALA A 31 0.09 -18.33 13.20
CA ALA A 31 -0.52 -19.57 12.76
C ALA A 31 0.29 -20.18 11.60
N PRO A 32 1.44 -20.81 11.91
CA PRO A 32 2.31 -21.42 10.91
C PRO A 32 1.59 -22.50 10.13
N ALA A 33 1.53 -22.33 8.81
CA ALA A 33 0.95 -23.31 7.92
C ALA A 33 1.47 -23.10 6.49
N PRO A 34 1.61 -24.17 5.69
CA PRO A 34 1.78 -24.04 4.25
C PRO A 34 0.58 -23.28 3.67
N SER A 35 0.88 -22.28 2.84
CA SER A 35 -0.10 -21.49 2.11
C SER A 35 0.43 -21.13 0.72
N THR A 36 -0.49 -20.91 -0.21
CA THR A 36 -0.18 -20.29 -1.50
C THR A 36 -0.38 -18.79 -1.38
N LEU A 37 0.67 -18.01 -1.62
CA LEU A 37 0.58 -16.55 -1.67
C LEU A 37 0.05 -16.10 -3.04
N ILE A 38 -0.95 -15.23 -3.02
CA ILE A 38 -1.46 -14.48 -4.16
C ILE A 38 -1.23 -13.00 -3.86
N THR A 39 -0.23 -12.42 -4.52
CA THR A 39 0.11 -11.01 -4.36
C THR A 39 0.44 -10.37 -5.71
N GLY A 40 0.57 -9.05 -5.74
CA GLY A 40 0.88 -8.26 -6.93
C GLY A 40 1.46 -6.91 -6.54
N LEU A 41 1.67 -6.03 -7.52
CA LEU A 41 2.17 -4.69 -7.26
C LEU A 41 1.12 -3.83 -6.55
N LYS A 42 1.50 -2.62 -6.08
CA LYS A 42 0.62 -1.70 -5.31
C LYS A 42 -0.73 -1.46 -5.97
N ARG A 43 -0.78 -1.45 -7.31
CA ARG A 43 -1.99 -1.19 -8.11
C ARG A 43 -2.75 -2.46 -8.53
N ASP A 44 -2.21 -3.64 -8.27
CA ASP A 44 -2.90 -4.91 -8.47
C ASP A 44 -3.86 -5.16 -7.31
N ILE A 45 -5.04 -4.54 -7.36
CA ILE A 45 -5.97 -4.51 -6.22
C ILE A 45 -7.11 -5.53 -6.29
N GLU A 46 -7.32 -6.20 -7.43
CA GLU A 46 -8.40 -7.18 -7.65
C GLU A 46 -7.92 -8.64 -7.54
N LEU A 47 -7.07 -8.90 -6.55
CA LEU A 47 -6.32 -10.16 -6.43
C LEU A 47 -7.18 -11.40 -6.14
N LEU A 48 -8.38 -11.24 -5.56
CA LEU A 48 -9.26 -12.40 -5.31
C LEU A 48 -9.70 -13.09 -6.60
N ASN A 49 -9.75 -12.38 -7.74
CA ASN A 49 -10.07 -13.00 -9.02
C ASN A 49 -9.02 -14.06 -9.42
N ARG A 50 -7.76 -13.92 -8.97
CA ARG A 50 -6.69 -14.88 -9.31
C ARG A 50 -6.92 -16.25 -8.66
N LEU A 51 -7.78 -16.37 -7.66
CA LEU A 51 -8.13 -17.64 -7.03
C LEU A 51 -8.95 -18.58 -7.94
N GLU A 52 -9.55 -18.07 -9.00
CA GLU A 52 -10.32 -18.89 -9.95
C GLU A 52 -9.47 -19.99 -10.58
N SER A 53 -8.21 -19.70 -10.91
CA SER A 53 -7.29 -20.67 -11.51
C SER A 53 -6.92 -21.82 -10.57
N PHE A 54 -7.12 -21.64 -9.26
CA PHE A 54 -6.84 -22.66 -8.25
C PHE A 54 -8.04 -23.58 -7.97
N GLY A 55 -9.23 -23.26 -8.51
CA GLY A 55 -10.46 -24.02 -8.28
C GLY A 55 -10.76 -24.15 -6.79
N VAL A 56 -10.99 -23.02 -6.12
CA VAL A 56 -11.32 -22.98 -4.68
C VAL A 56 -12.56 -23.83 -4.39
N ARG A 57 -12.53 -24.54 -3.27
CA ARG A 57 -13.57 -25.50 -2.89
C ARG A 57 -13.91 -25.41 -1.40
N GLU A 58 -14.96 -26.13 -1.01
CA GLU A 58 -15.37 -26.22 0.38
C GLU A 58 -14.23 -26.66 1.29
N GLY A 59 -14.09 -25.95 2.41
CA GLY A 59 -13.06 -26.22 3.42
C GLY A 59 -11.74 -25.49 3.20
N ASP A 60 -11.48 -24.91 2.01
CA ASP A 60 -10.33 -24.03 1.79
C ASP A 60 -10.42 -22.76 2.66
N ASP A 61 -9.28 -22.31 3.19
CA ASP A 61 -9.16 -21.08 3.97
C ASP A 61 -8.48 -19.98 3.14
N VAL A 62 -9.06 -18.78 3.15
CA VAL A 62 -8.53 -17.61 2.46
C VAL A 62 -8.31 -16.50 3.48
N LEU A 63 -7.05 -16.12 3.68
CA LEU A 63 -6.69 -14.88 4.37
C LEU A 63 -6.59 -13.76 3.33
N VAL A 64 -7.23 -12.64 3.59
CA VAL A 64 -7.17 -11.46 2.72
C VAL A 64 -6.66 -10.27 3.51
N CYS A 65 -5.61 -9.62 3.02
CA CYS A 65 -4.96 -8.48 3.68
C CYS A 65 -4.76 -7.32 2.69
N ASP A 66 -5.19 -6.12 3.07
CA ASP A 66 -4.85 -4.86 2.40
C ASP A 66 -5.26 -4.75 0.93
N ILE A 67 -6.39 -5.36 0.57
CA ILE A 67 -7.05 -5.10 -0.71
C ILE A 67 -8.49 -4.74 -0.46
N SER A 68 -8.99 -3.76 -1.21
CA SER A 68 -10.34 -3.23 -0.99
C SER A 68 -11.40 -4.31 -1.15
N MET A 69 -12.18 -4.55 -0.08
CA MET A 69 -13.35 -5.42 -0.17
C MET A 69 -14.37 -4.91 -1.20
N GLN A 70 -14.54 -3.60 -1.31
CA GLN A 70 -15.45 -2.98 -2.29
C GLN A 70 -15.11 -3.43 -3.72
N ARG A 71 -13.82 -3.43 -4.08
CA ARG A 71 -13.32 -3.84 -5.41
C ARG A 71 -13.41 -5.36 -5.59
N ASN A 72 -13.15 -6.12 -4.54
CA ASN A 72 -13.10 -7.58 -4.60
C ASN A 72 -14.44 -8.27 -4.28
N ARG A 73 -15.51 -7.51 -4.01
CA ARG A 73 -16.82 -8.03 -3.56
C ARG A 73 -17.41 -9.10 -4.48
N PRO A 74 -17.38 -8.99 -5.83
CA PRO A 74 -17.86 -10.06 -6.70
C PRO A 74 -17.08 -11.36 -6.51
N ALA A 75 -15.75 -11.30 -6.42
CA ALA A 75 -14.90 -12.46 -6.20
C ALA A 75 -15.12 -13.07 -4.82
N LEU A 76 -15.24 -12.23 -3.79
CA LEU A 76 -15.53 -12.66 -2.42
C LEU A 76 -16.84 -13.46 -2.34
N ARG A 77 -17.91 -13.00 -2.99
CA ARG A 77 -19.19 -13.72 -3.02
C ARG A 77 -19.05 -15.11 -3.65
N ARG A 78 -18.35 -15.21 -4.79
CA ARG A 78 -18.07 -16.50 -5.44
C ARG A 78 -17.34 -17.47 -4.52
N LEU A 79 -16.29 -17.01 -3.83
CA LEU A 79 -15.51 -17.85 -2.90
C LEU A 79 -16.36 -18.36 -1.73
N LEU A 80 -17.21 -17.50 -1.17
CA LEU A 80 -18.11 -17.85 -0.06
C LEU A 80 -19.18 -18.86 -0.49
N GLU A 81 -19.75 -18.69 -1.69
CA GLU A 81 -20.71 -19.61 -2.31
C GLU A 81 -20.08 -20.99 -2.59
N GLN A 82 -18.81 -21.02 -2.99
CA GLN A 82 -18.01 -22.25 -3.19
C GLN A 82 -17.63 -22.98 -1.89
N GLY A 83 -17.95 -22.42 -0.73
CA GLY A 83 -17.70 -23.06 0.55
C GLY A 83 -16.39 -22.66 1.24
N ALA A 84 -15.63 -21.71 0.70
CA ALA A 84 -14.40 -21.23 1.32
C ALA A 84 -14.69 -20.46 2.61
N ARG A 85 -13.77 -20.56 3.58
CA ARG A 85 -13.75 -19.69 4.76
C ARG A 85 -12.83 -18.51 4.49
N VAL A 86 -13.33 -17.30 4.64
CA VAL A 86 -12.59 -16.08 4.32
C VAL A 86 -12.42 -15.23 5.57
N ARG A 87 -11.18 -14.93 5.93
CA ARG A 87 -10.83 -13.93 6.95
C ARG A 87 -10.26 -12.71 6.25
N TYR A 88 -10.83 -11.54 6.50
CA TYR A 88 -10.59 -10.35 5.69
C TYR A 88 -10.14 -9.18 6.58
N PHE A 89 -8.88 -8.77 6.48
CA PHE A 89 -8.34 -7.59 7.16
C PHE A 89 -8.14 -6.47 6.13
N ASP A 90 -8.83 -5.34 6.35
CA ASP A 90 -8.73 -4.21 5.44
C ASP A 90 -9.15 -2.90 6.13
N HIS A 91 -8.61 -1.79 5.66
CA HIS A 91 -8.89 -0.45 6.16
C HIS A 91 -9.53 0.48 5.11
N HIS A 92 -9.79 -0.02 3.90
CA HIS A 92 -10.49 0.72 2.86
C HIS A 92 -12.00 0.82 3.16
N GLU A 93 -12.64 1.88 2.63
CA GLU A 93 -14.10 2.03 2.72
C GLU A 93 -14.79 0.86 1.99
N VAL A 94 -15.82 0.29 2.62
CA VAL A 94 -16.69 -0.71 2.03
C VAL A 94 -18.14 -0.30 2.22
N ARG A 95 -18.93 -0.39 1.14
CA ARG A 95 -20.38 -0.20 1.16
C ARG A 95 -21.05 -1.55 0.96
N ASP A 96 -22.15 -1.77 1.68
CA ASP A 96 -22.94 -3.01 1.63
C ASP A 96 -22.07 -4.26 1.85
N MET A 97 -21.36 -4.30 2.99
CA MET A 97 -20.52 -5.43 3.36
C MET A 97 -21.35 -6.73 3.40
N PRO A 98 -20.91 -7.81 2.72
CA PRO A 98 -21.62 -9.09 2.75
C PRO A 98 -21.72 -9.65 4.17
N VAL A 99 -22.87 -10.24 4.50
CA VAL A 99 -23.05 -11.02 5.73
C VAL A 99 -23.11 -12.49 5.33
N HIS A 100 -22.16 -13.29 5.84
CA HIS A 100 -22.07 -14.70 5.50
C HIS A 100 -21.39 -15.48 6.66
N PRO A 101 -21.87 -16.68 7.05
CA PRO A 101 -21.30 -17.43 8.18
C PRO A 101 -19.84 -17.89 7.97
N ARG A 102 -19.37 -17.90 6.72
CA ARG A 102 -17.97 -18.21 6.35
C ARG A 102 -17.10 -16.98 6.09
N LEU A 103 -17.62 -15.76 6.34
CA LEU A 103 -16.86 -14.53 6.25
C LEU A 103 -16.59 -13.99 7.65
N GLU A 104 -15.32 -13.75 7.95
CA GLU A 104 -14.88 -13.06 9.14
C GLU A 104 -14.21 -11.73 8.75
N PRO A 105 -14.97 -10.62 8.76
CA PRO A 105 -14.45 -9.32 8.36
C PRO A 105 -13.86 -8.56 9.55
N HIS A 106 -12.61 -8.13 9.42
CA HIS A 106 -11.87 -7.22 10.29
C HIS A 106 -11.63 -5.91 9.53
N ILE A 107 -12.67 -5.08 9.45
CA ILE A 107 -12.68 -3.87 8.63
C ILE A 107 -12.71 -2.63 9.50
N LYS A 108 -11.77 -1.70 9.29
CA LYS A 108 -11.76 -0.40 9.98
C LYS A 108 -11.37 0.73 9.03
N PHE A 109 -12.37 1.45 8.55
CA PHE A 109 -12.15 2.66 7.75
C PHE A 109 -11.76 3.84 8.65
N ASP A 110 -10.46 3.98 8.90
CA ASP A 110 -9.88 5.03 9.73
C ASP A 110 -8.54 5.48 9.13
N HIS A 111 -8.35 6.79 8.98
CA HIS A 111 -7.13 7.39 8.46
C HIS A 111 -5.89 7.12 9.34
N ARG A 112 -6.08 6.69 10.59
CA ARG A 112 -5.03 6.34 11.54
C ARG A 112 -4.78 4.83 11.62
N CYS A 113 -5.37 4.04 10.74
CA CYS A 113 -5.29 2.59 10.75
C CYS A 113 -4.80 2.07 9.40
N CYS A 114 -4.00 1.00 9.44
CA CYS A 114 -3.61 0.19 8.29
C CYS A 114 -3.83 -1.29 8.64
N THR A 115 -3.79 -2.17 7.65
CA THR A 115 -4.06 -3.60 7.78
C THR A 115 -3.11 -4.28 8.77
N SER A 116 -1.84 -3.90 8.77
CA SER A 116 -0.83 -4.40 9.70
C SER A 116 -1.13 -4.06 11.15
N LEU A 117 -1.74 -2.91 11.43
CA LEU A 117 -2.18 -2.52 12.78
C LEU A 117 -3.47 -3.25 13.19
N LEU A 118 -4.36 -3.55 12.25
CA LEU A 118 -5.52 -4.41 12.52
C LEU A 118 -5.09 -5.83 12.87
N MET A 119 -4.12 -6.36 12.13
CA MET A 119 -3.52 -7.65 12.40
C MET A 119 -2.81 -7.65 13.77
N ASP A 120 -2.04 -6.61 14.10
CA ASP A 120 -1.39 -6.46 15.40
C ASP A 120 -2.38 -6.55 16.56
N ALA A 121 -3.49 -5.81 16.47
CA ALA A 121 -4.54 -5.81 17.46
C ALA A 121 -5.24 -7.17 17.59
N ALA A 122 -5.50 -7.85 16.46
CA ALA A 122 -6.11 -9.17 16.46
C ALA A 122 -5.20 -10.28 17.02
N LEU A 123 -3.90 -10.03 17.09
CA LEU A 123 -2.87 -10.94 17.60
C LEU A 123 -2.28 -10.48 18.93
N ASP A 124 -2.97 -9.60 19.65
CA ASP A 124 -2.57 -9.05 20.96
C ASP A 124 -1.13 -8.46 20.98
N GLY A 125 -0.69 -7.93 19.85
CA GLY A 125 0.62 -7.31 19.69
C GLY A 125 1.80 -8.27 19.66
N ALA A 126 1.57 -9.57 19.41
CA ALA A 126 2.60 -10.61 19.44
C ALA A 126 3.77 -10.38 18.45
N PHE A 127 3.52 -9.63 17.36
CA PHE A 127 4.49 -9.36 16.30
C PHE A 127 4.58 -7.86 15.97
N ARG A 128 4.40 -7.00 16.98
CA ARG A 128 4.23 -5.55 16.81
C ARG A 128 5.33 -4.81 16.06
N ARG A 129 6.56 -5.32 16.03
CA ARG A 129 7.62 -4.73 15.21
C ARG A 129 7.30 -4.86 13.71
N TRP A 130 6.70 -5.95 13.27
CA TRP A 130 6.18 -6.09 11.89
C TRP A 130 5.01 -5.13 11.63
N ALA A 131 4.14 -4.93 12.62
CA ALA A 131 3.07 -3.95 12.52
C ALA A 131 3.59 -2.52 12.32
N LEU A 132 4.66 -2.14 13.03
CA LEU A 132 5.35 -0.86 12.83
C LEU A 132 5.90 -0.73 11.40
N VAL A 133 6.55 -1.77 10.87
CA VAL A 133 7.08 -1.77 9.49
C VAL A 133 5.97 -1.51 8.48
N GLY A 134 4.84 -2.22 8.60
CA GLY A 134 3.66 -2.01 7.74
C GLY A 134 3.11 -0.58 7.86
N ALA A 135 2.93 -0.07 9.08
CA ALA A 135 2.43 1.28 9.33
C ALA A 135 3.35 2.38 8.79
N TYR A 136 4.68 2.24 8.91
CA TYR A 136 5.62 3.16 8.27
C TYR A 136 5.54 3.11 6.75
N GLY A 137 5.38 1.91 6.19
CA GLY A 137 5.19 1.73 4.75
C GLY A 137 3.91 2.38 4.22
N ASP A 138 2.82 2.32 4.99
CA ASP A 138 1.55 3.00 4.67
C ASP A 138 1.54 4.50 5.06
N ASN A 139 2.74 5.06 5.33
CA ASN A 139 2.93 6.48 5.63
C ASN A 139 2.22 6.96 6.91
N LEU A 140 1.96 6.07 7.86
CA LEU A 140 1.39 6.36 9.18
C LEU A 140 2.46 6.58 10.25
N THR A 141 3.48 7.39 9.93
CA THR A 141 4.66 7.62 10.79
C THR A 141 4.29 8.03 12.22
N GLU A 142 3.38 8.98 12.38
CA GLU A 142 2.96 9.48 13.71
C GLU A 142 2.26 8.39 14.54
N VAL A 143 1.45 7.55 13.90
CA VAL A 143 0.76 6.44 14.56
C VAL A 143 1.79 5.39 14.99
N ALA A 144 2.72 5.03 14.10
CA ALA A 144 3.77 4.07 14.39
C ALA A 144 4.70 4.56 15.51
N ASP A 145 5.09 5.85 15.50
CA ASP A 145 5.93 6.46 16.53
C ASP A 145 5.24 6.49 17.90
N ALA A 146 3.93 6.74 17.93
CA ALA A 146 3.14 6.74 19.16
C ALA A 146 2.84 5.32 19.71
N LEU A 147 2.98 4.27 18.90
CA LEU A 147 2.67 2.90 19.32
C LEU A 147 3.75 2.37 20.29
N PRO A 148 3.37 1.99 21.54
CA PRO A 148 4.32 1.46 22.51
C PRO A 148 4.93 0.14 22.05
N CYS A 149 6.26 0.08 22.02
CA CYS A 149 7.02 -1.15 21.74
C CYS A 149 8.21 -1.21 22.72
N PRO A 150 8.02 -1.82 23.91
CA PRO A 150 9.08 -1.93 24.91
C PRO A 150 10.35 -2.57 24.34
N GLY A 151 11.51 -2.05 24.72
CA GLY A 151 12.81 -2.55 24.26
C GLY A 151 13.17 -2.19 22.82
N LEU A 152 12.40 -1.33 22.14
CA LEU A 152 12.77 -0.77 20.84
C LEU A 152 13.50 0.57 21.01
N SER A 153 14.77 0.64 20.61
CA SER A 153 15.53 1.89 20.64
C SER A 153 15.09 2.86 19.55
N ALA A 154 15.44 4.14 19.67
CA ALA A 154 15.17 5.13 18.61
C ALA A 154 15.91 4.79 17.31
N HIS A 155 17.11 4.20 17.40
CA HIS A 155 17.87 3.75 16.25
C HIS A 155 17.14 2.62 15.51
N ASP A 156 16.72 1.58 16.25
CA ASP A 156 16.02 0.44 15.68
C ASP A 156 14.67 0.85 15.08
N ARG A 157 13.94 1.74 15.75
CA ARG A 157 12.70 2.32 15.21
C ARG A 157 12.93 3.02 13.87
N SER A 158 14.01 3.80 13.75
CA SER A 158 14.39 4.43 12.48
C SER A 158 14.75 3.42 11.39
N ARG A 159 15.39 2.29 11.75
CA ARG A 159 15.68 1.20 10.82
C ARG A 159 14.40 0.50 10.35
N LEU A 160 13.46 0.21 11.25
CA LEU A 160 12.14 -0.36 10.90
C LEU A 160 11.34 0.58 9.99
N ARG A 161 11.42 1.89 10.24
CA ARG A 161 10.82 2.89 9.35
C ARG A 161 11.40 2.85 7.95
N GLN A 162 12.73 2.83 7.83
CA GLN A 162 13.40 2.74 6.53
C GLN A 162 13.04 1.45 5.79
N MET A 163 12.95 0.32 6.51
CA MET A 163 12.48 -0.95 5.96
C MET A 163 11.05 -0.85 5.42
N GLY A 164 10.10 -0.32 6.20
CA GLY A 164 8.70 -0.17 5.77
C GLY A 164 8.57 0.73 4.54
N GLU A 165 9.24 1.88 4.55
CA GLU A 165 9.26 2.80 3.42
C GLU A 165 9.89 2.17 2.16
N ALA A 166 10.93 1.32 2.31
CA ALA A 166 11.60 0.64 1.20
C ALA A 166 10.77 -0.51 0.61
N ILE A 167 10.12 -1.32 1.45
CA ILE A 167 9.22 -2.38 0.98
C ILE A 167 8.04 -1.77 0.22
N ASN A 168 7.43 -0.71 0.75
CA ASN A 168 6.34 -0.01 0.07
C ASN A 168 6.80 0.57 -1.27
N TYR A 169 7.96 1.25 -1.32
CA TYR A 169 8.57 1.73 -2.56
C TYR A 169 8.75 0.63 -3.61
N ASN A 170 9.18 -0.56 -3.18
CA ASN A 170 9.41 -1.70 -4.06
C ASN A 170 8.11 -2.30 -4.63
N ALA A 171 6.93 -1.93 -4.14
CA ALA A 171 5.67 -2.37 -4.71
C ALA A 171 5.14 -1.49 -5.85
N TYR A 172 5.77 -0.33 -6.11
CA TYR A 172 5.31 0.60 -7.14
C TYR A 172 5.96 0.31 -8.49
N GLY A 173 5.19 -0.29 -9.40
CA GLY A 173 5.54 -0.49 -10.80
C GLY A 173 4.29 -0.54 -11.67
N ASP A 174 4.45 -0.43 -12.98
CA ASP A 174 3.37 -0.76 -13.92
C ASP A 174 3.40 -2.29 -14.20
N ASP A 175 4.58 -2.92 -14.16
CA ASP A 175 4.79 -4.37 -14.21
C ASP A 175 5.99 -4.83 -13.34
N GLU A 176 6.19 -6.14 -13.18
CA GLU A 176 7.21 -6.69 -12.28
C GLU A 176 8.66 -6.33 -12.68
N ALA A 177 8.93 -5.96 -13.93
CA ALA A 177 10.26 -5.50 -14.35
C ALA A 177 10.58 -4.09 -13.84
N ASP A 178 9.58 -3.33 -13.41
CA ASP A 178 9.79 -2.01 -12.81
C ASP A 178 10.26 -2.08 -11.35
N VAL A 179 10.12 -3.22 -10.68
CA VAL A 179 10.48 -3.35 -9.26
C VAL A 179 11.79 -4.10 -9.08
N TRP A 180 12.47 -3.86 -7.95
CA TRP A 180 13.75 -4.50 -7.68
C TRP A 180 13.58 -5.99 -7.37
N VAL A 181 12.51 -6.32 -6.64
CA VAL A 181 12.13 -7.70 -6.34
C VAL A 181 10.62 -7.81 -6.35
N ALA A 182 10.07 -8.73 -7.14
CA ALA A 182 8.62 -8.97 -7.16
C ALA A 182 8.13 -9.29 -5.72
N PRO A 183 6.98 -8.76 -5.27
CA PRO A 183 6.46 -9.01 -3.91
C PRO A 183 6.37 -10.50 -3.54
N ALA A 184 5.98 -11.35 -4.50
CA ALA A 184 5.92 -12.80 -4.31
C ALA A 184 7.30 -13.44 -4.05
N ARG A 185 8.39 -12.83 -4.53
CA ARG A 185 9.77 -13.25 -4.29
C ARG A 185 10.36 -12.63 -3.03
N LEU A 186 9.88 -11.45 -2.62
CA LEU A 186 10.29 -10.78 -1.38
C LEU A 186 9.70 -11.47 -0.14
N TYR A 187 8.42 -11.83 -0.19
CA TYR A 187 7.68 -12.36 0.95
C TYR A 187 8.36 -13.55 1.65
N PRO A 188 8.88 -14.59 0.96
CA PRO A 188 9.52 -15.71 1.63
C PRO A 188 10.73 -15.31 2.48
N THR A 189 11.46 -14.25 2.13
CA THR A 189 12.54 -13.71 2.97
C THR A 189 11.98 -13.04 4.21
N LEU A 190 10.92 -12.22 4.07
CA LEU A 190 10.27 -11.55 5.21
C LEU A 190 9.73 -12.58 6.22
N ALA A 191 9.04 -13.60 5.74
CA ALA A 191 8.35 -14.59 6.57
C ALA A 191 9.28 -15.54 7.35
N ARG A 192 10.59 -15.55 7.08
CA ARG A 192 11.59 -16.34 7.84
C ARG A 192 11.88 -15.78 9.23
N TYR A 193 11.66 -14.49 9.42
CA TYR A 193 12.11 -13.78 10.62
C TYR A 193 10.94 -13.43 11.51
N ARG A 194 11.00 -13.89 12.76
CA ARG A 194 10.02 -13.51 13.77
C ARG A 194 10.09 -12.01 14.07
N ASP A 195 11.30 -11.47 14.11
CA ASP A 195 11.57 -10.06 14.34
C ASP A 195 12.18 -9.40 13.09
N PRO A 196 11.62 -8.30 12.56
CA PRO A 196 12.20 -7.59 11.43
C PRO A 196 13.61 -7.02 11.70
N LEU A 197 14.02 -6.83 12.96
CA LEU A 197 15.40 -6.44 13.27
C LEU A 197 16.41 -7.58 13.03
N GLU A 198 16.01 -8.84 13.24
CA GLU A 198 16.85 -10.00 12.90
C GLU A 198 17.02 -10.09 11.38
N LEU A 199 15.95 -9.82 10.62
CA LEU A 199 16.03 -9.74 9.17
C LEU A 199 17.06 -8.69 8.72
N LEU A 200 16.97 -7.47 9.26
CA LEU A 200 17.91 -6.38 8.97
C LEU A 200 19.35 -6.70 9.37
N HIS A 201 19.57 -7.63 10.29
CA HIS A 201 20.90 -8.08 10.69
C HIS A 201 21.46 -9.17 9.77
N HIS A 202 20.60 -10.05 9.24
CA HIS A 202 21.02 -11.25 8.52
C HIS A 202 20.89 -11.17 6.99
N GLU A 203 20.04 -10.28 6.47
CA GLU A 203 19.74 -10.18 5.03
C GLU A 203 20.14 -8.79 4.51
N THR A 204 20.87 -8.73 3.39
CA THR A 204 21.25 -7.45 2.76
C THR A 204 20.13 -6.85 1.91
N LEU A 205 19.14 -7.66 1.51
CA LEU A 205 18.08 -7.29 0.57
C LEU A 205 17.37 -5.99 0.95
N ILE A 206 17.08 -5.77 2.24
CA ILE A 206 16.40 -4.56 2.68
C ILE A 206 17.32 -3.34 2.62
N ASP A 207 18.60 -3.49 2.95
CA ASP A 207 19.57 -2.40 2.81
C ASP A 207 19.77 -2.02 1.34
N ASP A 208 19.75 -3.00 0.43
CA ASP A 208 19.78 -2.76 -1.02
C ASP A 208 18.54 -1.99 -1.49
N LEU A 209 17.34 -2.35 -1.01
CA LEU A 209 16.11 -1.61 -1.31
C LEU A 209 16.12 -0.19 -0.73
N ILE A 210 16.66 0.01 0.48
CA ILE A 210 16.82 1.34 1.09
C ILE A 210 17.78 2.20 0.25
N ALA A 211 18.90 1.63 -0.20
CA ALA A 211 19.87 2.32 -1.03
C ALA A 211 19.28 2.69 -2.39
N ALA A 212 18.58 1.75 -3.05
CA ALA A 212 17.90 1.98 -4.32
C ALA A 212 16.85 3.09 -4.22
N ARG A 213 15.99 3.04 -3.20
CA ARG A 213 15.00 4.09 -2.93
C ARG A 213 15.66 5.46 -2.77
N ARG A 214 16.77 5.52 -2.03
CA ARG A 214 17.51 6.77 -1.83
C ARG A 214 18.09 7.30 -3.14
N ALA A 215 18.63 6.43 -3.99
CA ALA A 215 19.18 6.82 -5.29
C ALA A 215 18.08 7.38 -6.21
N ASP A 216 16.95 6.68 -6.31
CA ASP A 216 15.82 7.13 -7.14
C ASP A 216 15.23 8.45 -6.65
N LEU A 217 15.13 8.66 -5.32
CA LEU A 217 14.66 9.93 -4.77
C LEU A 217 15.64 11.09 -5.01
N LYS A 218 16.96 10.82 -4.95
CA LYS A 218 17.96 11.82 -5.33
C LYS A 218 17.82 12.21 -6.81
N GLN A 219 17.59 11.23 -7.67
CA GLN A 219 17.34 11.48 -9.09
C GLN A 219 16.07 12.30 -9.30
N ALA A 220 14.98 11.95 -8.60
CA ALA A 220 13.73 12.70 -8.66
C ALA A 220 13.88 14.16 -8.20
N ALA A 221 14.70 14.41 -7.18
CA ALA A 221 14.97 15.76 -6.66
C ALA A 221 15.74 16.67 -7.63
N LEU A 222 16.34 16.12 -8.70
CA LEU A 222 16.98 16.93 -9.75
C LEU A 222 15.96 17.58 -10.71
N HIS A 223 14.71 17.12 -10.70
CA HIS A 223 13.66 17.69 -11.55
C HIS A 223 13.08 18.94 -10.91
N THR A 224 13.26 20.09 -11.58
CA THR A 224 12.58 21.32 -11.19
C THR A 224 11.07 21.20 -11.41
N PRO A 225 10.24 21.92 -10.62
CA PRO A 225 8.81 21.98 -10.88
C PRO A 225 8.56 22.45 -12.31
N TYR A 226 7.66 21.76 -13.02
CA TYR A 226 7.13 22.19 -14.30
C TYR A 226 6.34 23.50 -14.16
N TRP A 227 5.67 23.64 -13.02
CA TRP A 227 4.98 24.85 -12.62
C TRP A 227 4.99 24.97 -11.09
N SER A 228 5.07 26.19 -10.58
CA SER A 228 4.92 26.47 -9.16
C SER A 228 4.49 27.92 -8.92
N ASP A 229 3.72 28.14 -7.86
CA ASP A 229 3.47 29.45 -7.25
C ASP A 229 3.68 29.39 -5.73
N GLU A 230 3.21 30.40 -5.00
CA GLU A 230 3.35 30.47 -3.53
C GLU A 230 2.55 29.40 -2.77
N ARG A 231 1.56 28.76 -3.41
CA ARG A 231 0.60 27.85 -2.78
C ARG A 231 0.72 26.42 -3.25
N ALA A 232 1.29 26.20 -4.44
CA ALA A 232 1.22 24.89 -5.08
C ALA A 232 2.38 24.65 -6.06
N SER A 233 2.75 23.38 -6.25
CA SER A 233 3.73 22.98 -7.27
C SER A 233 3.31 21.72 -8.04
N VAL A 234 3.71 21.67 -9.31
CA VAL A 234 3.54 20.52 -10.21
C VAL A 234 4.91 20.10 -10.73
N THR A 235 5.31 18.85 -10.49
CA THR A 235 6.56 18.27 -10.97
C THR A 235 6.27 17.16 -11.97
N LEU A 236 6.95 17.16 -13.12
CA LEU A 236 6.85 16.10 -14.14
C LEU A 236 8.07 15.18 -14.06
N LEU A 237 7.81 13.88 -13.92
CA LEU A 237 8.79 12.82 -13.98
C LEU A 237 8.68 12.07 -15.32
N PRO A 238 9.80 11.61 -15.90
CA PRO A 238 9.80 10.90 -17.16
C PRO A 238 9.19 9.50 -17.01
N ASP A 239 8.88 8.88 -18.13
CA ASP A 239 8.50 7.47 -18.19
C ASP A 239 9.72 6.58 -17.92
N ALA A 240 9.94 6.25 -16.65
CA ALA A 240 11.04 5.42 -16.21
C ALA A 240 10.65 4.58 -14.97
N PRO A 241 11.26 3.40 -14.79
CA PRO A 241 10.97 2.54 -13.63
C PRO A 241 11.13 3.25 -12.29
N TRP A 242 12.21 4.04 -12.13
CA TRP A 242 12.45 4.80 -10.90
C TRP A 242 11.35 5.83 -10.63
N SER A 243 10.81 6.48 -11.66
CA SER A 243 9.72 7.44 -11.54
C SER A 243 8.44 6.79 -11.00
N ARG A 244 8.15 5.56 -11.45
CA ARG A 244 7.02 4.77 -10.95
C ARG A 244 7.19 4.49 -9.46
N ARG A 245 8.39 4.06 -9.05
CA ARG A 245 8.68 3.71 -7.67
C ARG A 245 8.61 4.90 -6.71
N VAL A 246 8.98 6.10 -7.18
CA VAL A 246 9.09 7.28 -6.30
C VAL A 246 7.96 8.29 -6.39
N ILE A 247 7.05 8.22 -7.36
CA ILE A 247 5.99 9.25 -7.54
C ILE A 247 5.26 9.60 -6.24
N GLY A 248 4.82 8.59 -5.47
CA GLY A 248 4.16 8.80 -4.19
C GLY A 248 5.11 9.26 -3.08
N CYS A 249 6.33 8.72 -3.05
CA CYS A 249 7.35 9.08 -2.08
C CYS A 249 7.80 10.54 -2.23
N LEU A 250 8.03 10.99 -3.46
CA LEU A 250 8.41 12.37 -3.76
C LEU A 250 7.30 13.34 -3.35
N ALA A 251 6.04 13.03 -3.68
CA ALA A 251 4.91 13.86 -3.28
C ALA A 251 4.81 14.00 -1.75
N ASN A 252 5.05 12.91 -1.00
CA ASN A 252 5.12 12.95 0.46
C ASN A 252 6.32 13.77 0.98
N GLN A 253 7.49 13.68 0.35
CA GLN A 253 8.67 14.45 0.74
C GLN A 253 8.48 15.94 0.52
N LEU A 254 7.93 16.33 -0.63
CA LEU A 254 7.62 17.73 -0.94
C LEU A 254 6.62 18.30 0.08
N ALA A 255 5.52 17.60 0.35
CA ALA A 255 4.52 18.04 1.33
C ALA A 255 5.09 18.22 2.74
N ARG A 256 6.05 17.37 3.16
CA ARG A 256 6.75 17.52 4.45
C ARG A 256 7.74 18.68 4.44
N ALA A 257 8.42 18.92 3.33
CA ALA A 257 9.39 20.00 3.19
C ALA A 257 8.72 21.38 3.10
N GLN A 258 7.52 21.45 2.52
CA GLN A 258 6.74 22.68 2.34
C GLN A 258 5.29 22.48 2.84
N PRO A 259 5.06 22.44 4.17
CA PRO A 259 3.76 22.05 4.76
C PRO A 259 2.56 22.92 4.39
N HIS A 260 2.80 24.14 3.92
CA HIS A 260 1.77 25.09 3.51
C HIS A 260 1.44 25.02 2.01
N MET A 261 2.17 24.21 1.23
CA MET A 261 2.00 24.08 -0.21
C MET A 261 1.34 22.75 -0.58
N ALA A 262 0.54 22.78 -1.64
CA ALA A 262 0.04 21.59 -2.29
C ALA A 262 1.05 21.09 -3.33
N HIS A 263 1.13 19.78 -3.52
CA HIS A 263 2.07 19.20 -4.48
C HIS A 263 1.38 18.16 -5.36
N ALA A 264 1.59 18.28 -6.67
CA ALA A 264 1.28 17.24 -7.63
C ALA A 264 2.56 16.73 -8.28
N VAL A 265 2.82 15.43 -8.18
CA VAL A 265 3.90 14.77 -8.93
C VAL A 265 3.24 13.92 -10.00
N LEU A 266 3.56 14.20 -11.26
CA LEU A 266 3.03 13.48 -12.41
C LEU A 266 4.14 12.64 -13.04
N LYS A 267 3.86 11.38 -13.32
CA LYS A 267 4.74 10.47 -14.07
C LYS A 267 4.15 10.24 -15.45
N GLN A 268 4.93 10.47 -16.50
CA GLN A 268 4.53 10.09 -17.86
C GLN A 268 4.34 8.57 -17.98
N ARG A 269 3.36 8.15 -18.79
CA ARG A 269 3.13 6.73 -19.12
C ARG A 269 3.62 6.41 -20.53
N SER A 270 4.08 5.18 -20.73
CA SER A 270 4.49 4.63 -22.03
C SER A 270 3.38 4.68 -23.08
N HIS A 271 2.14 4.44 -22.67
CA HIS A 271 0.95 4.47 -23.53
C HIS A 271 0.24 5.84 -23.58
N GLY A 272 0.93 6.89 -23.14
CA GLY A 272 0.45 8.28 -23.20
C GLY A 272 -0.21 8.79 -21.92
N GLY A 273 -0.19 10.12 -21.78
CA GLY A 273 -0.68 10.82 -20.60
C GLY A 273 0.21 10.64 -19.37
N TYR A 274 -0.36 10.95 -18.21
CA TYR A 274 0.30 10.93 -16.92
C TYR A 274 -0.47 10.12 -15.88
N VAL A 275 0.24 9.60 -14.88
CA VAL A 275 -0.31 9.27 -13.56
C VAL A 275 0.00 10.43 -12.64
N ALA A 276 -0.97 10.89 -11.85
CA ALA A 276 -0.74 11.96 -10.86
C ALA A 276 -0.84 11.42 -9.43
N SER A 277 0.07 11.85 -8.57
CA SER A 277 -0.01 11.74 -7.10
C SER A 277 -0.09 13.13 -6.51
N VAL A 278 -1.21 13.44 -5.85
CA VAL A 278 -1.52 14.76 -5.31
C VAL A 278 -1.51 14.73 -3.79
N ARG A 279 -0.93 15.75 -3.17
CA ARG A 279 -0.99 16.04 -1.74
C ARG A 279 -1.53 17.44 -1.53
N ALA A 280 -2.54 17.54 -0.67
CA ALA A 280 -2.95 18.81 -0.10
C ALA A 280 -1.87 19.34 0.86
N PRO A 281 -1.88 20.64 1.19
CA PRO A 281 -1.02 21.18 2.23
C PRO A 281 -1.22 20.41 3.54
N LEU A 282 -0.13 20.06 4.22
CA LEU A 282 -0.22 19.40 5.53
C LEU A 282 -0.89 20.31 6.58
N ALA A 283 -0.67 21.63 6.47
CA ALA A 283 -1.32 22.62 7.32
C ALA A 283 -2.85 22.74 7.07
N SER A 284 -3.34 22.23 5.94
CA SER A 284 -4.75 22.28 5.56
C SER A 284 -5.12 21.07 4.69
N PRO A 285 -5.25 19.86 5.30
CA PRO A 285 -5.17 18.57 4.61
C PRO A 285 -6.48 18.17 3.91
N HIS A 286 -7.03 19.04 3.07
CA HIS A 286 -8.30 18.88 2.36
C HIS A 286 -8.20 19.37 0.91
N GLY A 287 -9.08 18.87 0.04
CA GLY A 287 -9.21 19.31 -1.36
C GLY A 287 -8.62 18.34 -2.41
N ALA A 288 -7.65 17.50 -2.04
CA ALA A 288 -6.98 16.61 -2.99
C ALA A 288 -7.97 15.68 -3.72
N HIS A 289 -8.90 15.05 -2.98
CA HIS A 289 -9.92 14.19 -3.58
C HIS A 289 -10.84 14.96 -4.53
N ALA A 290 -11.35 16.12 -4.10
CA ALA A 290 -12.29 16.92 -4.87
C ALA A 290 -11.68 17.41 -6.19
N LEU A 291 -10.39 17.76 -6.18
CA LEU A 291 -9.64 18.10 -7.37
C LEU A 291 -9.45 16.89 -8.29
N CYS A 292 -8.93 15.78 -7.77
CA CYS A 292 -8.66 14.58 -8.56
C CYS A 292 -9.93 13.99 -9.20
N GLN A 293 -11.09 14.05 -8.53
CA GLN A 293 -12.37 13.59 -9.09
C GLN A 293 -12.73 14.25 -10.43
N ARG A 294 -12.34 15.51 -10.64
CA ARG A 294 -12.61 16.25 -11.90
C ARG A 294 -11.85 15.70 -13.10
N PHE A 295 -10.85 14.86 -12.83
CA PHE A 295 -9.98 14.19 -13.80
C PHE A 295 -10.09 12.66 -13.65
N SER A 296 -11.25 12.16 -13.21
CA SER A 296 -11.51 10.71 -13.01
C SER A 296 -10.57 10.04 -12.00
N GLY A 297 -9.99 10.82 -11.09
CA GLY A 297 -9.16 10.35 -10.00
C GLY A 297 -9.94 9.97 -8.74
N SER A 298 -9.24 9.41 -7.76
CA SER A 298 -9.82 9.00 -6.47
C SER A 298 -8.81 9.16 -5.32
N GLY A 299 -9.27 9.01 -4.08
CA GLY A 299 -8.41 9.11 -2.90
C GLY A 299 -9.10 9.70 -1.69
N ARG A 300 -8.30 10.22 -0.75
CA ARG A 300 -8.74 10.84 0.51
C ARG A 300 -8.60 12.36 0.44
N ALA A 301 -9.16 13.07 1.42
CA ALA A 301 -9.15 14.53 1.48
C ALA A 301 -7.73 15.15 1.36
N ALA A 302 -6.74 14.54 2.03
CA ALA A 302 -5.36 15.02 2.06
C ALA A 302 -4.47 14.49 0.92
N ALA A 303 -4.84 13.37 0.30
CA ALA A 303 -4.01 12.67 -0.67
C ALA A 303 -4.89 11.90 -1.67
N ALA A 304 -4.69 12.17 -2.95
CA ALA A 304 -5.44 11.54 -4.02
C ALA A 304 -4.56 11.30 -5.24
N GLY A 305 -5.08 10.58 -6.23
CA GLY A 305 -4.36 10.29 -7.46
C GLY A 305 -5.27 10.20 -8.67
N ILE A 306 -4.65 10.33 -9.85
CA ILE A 306 -5.28 10.18 -11.16
C ILE A 306 -4.51 9.08 -11.89
N ASP A 307 -5.20 8.04 -12.34
CA ASP A 307 -4.57 6.88 -12.99
C ASP A 307 -4.23 7.15 -14.47
N HIS A 308 -4.97 8.08 -15.10
CA HIS A 308 -4.68 8.54 -16.45
C HIS A 308 -5.16 9.98 -16.66
N LEU A 309 -4.22 10.91 -16.77
CA LEU A 309 -4.42 12.28 -17.21
C LEU A 309 -3.92 12.42 -18.66
N PRO A 310 -4.78 12.62 -19.66
CA PRO A 310 -4.35 12.81 -21.05
C PRO A 310 -3.37 13.98 -21.21
N PHE A 311 -2.44 13.91 -22.17
CA PHE A 311 -1.44 14.98 -22.38
C PHE A 311 -2.07 16.36 -22.61
N HIS A 312 -3.18 16.42 -23.34
CA HIS A 312 -3.89 17.68 -23.64
C HIS A 312 -4.57 18.28 -22.40
N GLU A 313 -4.84 17.49 -21.36
CA GLU A 313 -5.45 17.97 -20.11
C GLU A 313 -4.42 18.58 -19.14
N LEU A 314 -3.11 18.47 -19.41
CA LEU A 314 -2.07 18.96 -18.48
C LEU A 314 -2.23 20.45 -18.14
N HIS A 315 -2.46 21.30 -19.15
CA HIS A 315 -2.64 22.73 -18.92
C HIS A 315 -3.89 23.04 -18.11
N ARG A 316 -5.00 22.34 -18.39
CA ARG A 316 -6.23 22.47 -17.61
C ARG A 316 -6.02 22.01 -16.16
N PHE A 317 -5.34 20.88 -15.97
CA PHE A 317 -4.99 20.38 -14.64
C PHE A 317 -4.18 21.41 -13.85
N VAL A 318 -3.13 22.00 -14.44
CA VAL A 318 -2.32 23.04 -13.76
C VAL A 318 -3.16 24.27 -13.42
N GLY A 319 -4.03 24.73 -14.33
CA GLY A 319 -4.94 25.84 -14.07
C GLY A 319 -5.91 25.57 -12.92
N GLU A 320 -6.53 24.39 -12.91
CA GLU A 320 -7.43 23.97 -11.82
C GLU A 320 -6.68 23.76 -10.50
N PHE A 321 -5.44 23.25 -10.55
CA PHE A 321 -4.57 23.04 -9.39
C PHE A 321 -4.17 24.38 -8.74
N SER A 322 -3.77 25.37 -9.54
CA SER A 322 -3.43 26.72 -9.07
C SER A 322 -4.63 27.45 -8.47
N ALA A 323 -5.80 27.34 -9.11
CA ALA A 323 -7.03 27.96 -8.63
C ALA A 323 -7.71 27.19 -7.48
N HIS A 324 -7.22 25.99 -7.14
CA HIS A 324 -7.87 25.15 -6.14
C HIS A 324 -7.79 25.79 -4.75
N SER A 325 -8.94 25.81 -4.06
CA SER A 325 -9.00 26.25 -2.67
C SER A 325 -8.67 25.06 -1.77
N TRP A 326 -7.56 25.15 -1.04
CA TRP A 326 -7.09 24.11 -0.13
C TRP A 326 -7.60 24.38 1.28
N GLY A 327 -8.29 23.39 1.87
CA GLY A 327 -8.89 23.50 3.20
C GLY A 327 -10.33 23.04 3.27
N ALA A 328 -10.91 23.11 4.47
CA ALA A 328 -12.32 22.80 4.64
C ALA A 328 -13.16 23.85 3.89
N PRO A 329 -14.21 23.43 3.15
CA PRO A 329 -15.13 24.34 2.48
C PRO A 329 -15.87 25.26 3.46
#